data_AF-A0A2V5ZTI0-F1
#
_entry.id   AF-A0A2V5ZTI0-F1
#
_cell.length_a   1.000
_cell.length_b   1.000
_cell.length_c   1.000
_cell.angle_alpha   90.00
_cell.angle_beta   90.00
_cell.angle_gamma   90.00
#
_symmetry.space_group_name_H-M   'P 1'
#
loop_
_entity.id
_entity.type
_entity.pdbx_description
1 polymer ?
#
loop_
_entity_poly.entity_id
_entity_poly.type
_entity_poly.pdbx_seq_one_letter_code
_entity_poly.pdbx_strand_id
1 'polypeptide(L)'
;MGKTGERLSVDVLGHEVQLTHLDKAMFPATGFTKGHLINYYARIAPFVLPHLKQRPLTLKMYLQGIRGRAEYVKNAPSFTPKWIKRFAVPRRGGTGKIEYLLINDLPSLMWASNMNNIELHVFLAKAPKIEQPTMIVFDLDPGEPAGIRECAQVALMLKEALDAVGLQSLLKRSGGKGLHVAVPLNTKVTYEQTGPFAKSLAERLERAHPELIVSGMAKAARKGKVFIDWSQNADFKTTVCAYSLRAKGESPSVSFPLDWKRIDEAENKVTPDEAIKLLNDNGDMFAPMLTLKQKLPKGRLEDLLKAKAPSKLKEYRAKRDFIRTAEPSGAKPGKARNAKELMFVIQKHAASHLHYDFRLEMEGVLRSWAVPKPPPTTRGERRLAMHVEDHPMDYARFEGVIPKGQYGGGTVMVWDIGTYEAKEANPVAAYHQGKIKMELKGKKLKGEWTLVRDKRTEKDAKQRWLLIKTGSDTRPISAKADDSSAITGRSMEGIAREQSATWQSHR
;
A
#
# COMPACT_ATOMS: atom_id res chain seq x y z
N MET A 1 24.06 43.55 13.29
CA MET A 1 22.67 43.71 13.73
C MET A 1 22.10 44.93 13.03
N GLY A 2 21.33 44.72 11.95
CA GLY A 2 20.58 45.80 11.30
C GLY A 2 19.38 46.16 12.17
N LYS A 3 19.01 47.45 12.21
CA LYS A 3 17.88 47.91 13.03
C LYS A 3 16.55 47.37 12.48
N THR A 4 15.60 47.14 13.37
CA THR A 4 14.20 46.82 13.05
C THR A 4 13.62 47.84 12.07
N GLY A 5 13.39 47.42 10.81
CA GLY A 5 12.76 48.26 9.77
C GLY A 5 13.62 48.54 8.54
N GLU A 6 14.89 48.11 8.49
CA GLU A 6 15.70 48.25 7.27
C GLU A 6 15.10 47.48 6.08
N ARG A 7 15.02 48.18 4.95
CA ARG A 7 14.72 47.62 3.64
C ARG A 7 16.05 47.29 2.97
N LEU A 8 16.23 46.02 2.60
CA LEU A 8 17.39 45.56 1.86
C LEU A 8 16.93 45.21 0.45
N SER A 9 17.30 46.04 -0.53
CA SER A 9 17.16 45.69 -1.95
C SER A 9 18.30 44.76 -2.34
N VAL A 10 17.96 43.57 -2.84
CA VAL A 10 18.93 42.61 -3.40
C VAL A 10 18.63 42.37 -4.87
N ASP A 11 19.66 42.35 -5.72
CA ASP A 11 19.53 41.82 -7.08
C ASP A 11 19.59 40.29 -6.99
N VAL A 12 18.55 39.65 -7.51
CA VAL A 12 18.46 38.19 -7.60
C VAL A 12 18.21 37.86 -9.07
N LEU A 13 19.26 37.40 -9.76
CA LEU A 13 19.20 37.01 -11.18
C LEU A 13 18.58 38.11 -12.08
N GLY A 14 18.94 39.38 -11.85
CA GLY A 14 18.46 40.52 -12.63
C GLY A 14 17.08 41.05 -12.22
N HIS A 15 16.56 40.62 -11.06
CA HIS A 15 15.34 41.16 -10.46
C HIS A 15 15.65 41.76 -9.09
N GLU A 16 15.30 43.03 -8.90
CA GLU A 16 15.36 43.66 -7.59
C GLU A 16 14.24 43.10 -6.69
N VAL A 17 14.64 42.49 -5.57
CA VAL A 17 13.74 42.01 -4.53
C VAL A 17 13.97 42.82 -3.24
N GLN A 18 12.95 43.55 -2.79
CA GLN A 18 13.00 44.31 -1.53
C GLN A 18 12.67 43.42 -0.33
N LEU A 19 13.69 43.02 0.41
CA LEU A 19 13.55 42.29 1.66
C LEU A 19 13.39 43.28 2.81
N THR A 20 12.51 42.97 3.77
CA THR A 20 12.26 43.84 4.92
C THR A 20 12.20 43.02 6.21
N HIS A 21 12.28 43.64 7.38
CA HIS A 21 11.95 42.98 8.67
C HIS A 21 12.56 41.56 8.84
N LEU A 22 13.83 41.38 8.49
CA LEU A 22 14.45 40.05 8.47
C LEU A 22 14.49 39.39 9.86
N ASP A 23 14.63 40.19 10.92
CA ASP A 23 14.67 39.71 12.31
C ASP A 23 13.28 39.40 12.89
N LYS A 24 12.20 39.61 12.13
CA LYS A 24 10.84 39.31 12.57
C LYS A 24 10.72 37.84 12.95
N ALA A 25 10.33 37.58 14.20
CA ALA A 25 10.11 36.22 14.70
C ALA A 25 8.92 35.57 13.99
N MET A 26 9.18 34.52 13.22
CA MET A 26 8.15 33.71 12.58
C MET A 26 7.74 32.54 13.49
N PHE A 27 8.71 31.92 14.17
CA PHE A 27 8.51 30.92 15.24
C PHE A 27 9.25 31.38 16.51
N PRO A 28 8.58 32.13 17.41
CA PRO A 28 9.23 32.73 18.57
C PRO A 28 9.95 31.73 19.49
N ALA A 29 9.36 30.54 19.70
CA ALA A 29 9.90 29.51 20.58
C ALA A 29 11.27 28.96 20.16
N THR A 30 11.65 29.13 18.89
CA THR A 30 12.92 28.63 18.33
C THR A 30 13.83 29.76 17.83
N GLY A 31 13.41 31.02 17.94
CA GLY A 31 14.11 32.14 17.32
C GLY A 31 14.13 32.10 15.79
N PHE A 32 13.29 31.30 15.14
CA PHE A 32 13.27 31.22 13.68
C PHE A 32 12.63 32.49 13.10
N THR A 33 13.43 33.30 12.40
CA THR A 33 13.04 34.61 11.87
C THR A 33 12.60 34.56 10.40
N LYS A 34 12.14 35.69 9.86
CA LYS A 34 11.83 35.82 8.44
C LYS A 34 13.09 35.71 7.57
N GLY A 35 14.25 36.16 8.06
CA GLY A 35 15.54 35.94 7.41
C GLY A 35 15.85 34.44 7.25
N HIS A 36 15.65 33.64 8.30
CA HIS A 36 15.81 32.18 8.22
C HIS A 36 14.83 31.54 7.23
N LEU A 37 13.57 32.00 7.18
CA LEU A 37 12.57 31.56 6.21
C LEU A 37 13.01 31.79 4.76
N ILE A 38 13.47 33.00 4.44
CA ILE A 38 13.93 33.36 3.09
C ILE A 38 15.20 32.57 2.74
N ASN A 39 16.16 32.49 3.66
CA ASN A 39 17.39 31.73 3.48
C ASN A 39 17.13 30.25 3.22
N TYR A 40 16.22 29.62 3.98
CA TYR A 40 15.83 28.22 3.77
C TYR A 40 15.37 28.00 2.33
N TYR A 41 14.38 28.78 1.87
CA TYR A 41 13.82 28.62 0.53
C TYR A 41 14.82 28.96 -0.58
N ALA A 42 15.69 29.95 -0.36
CA ALA A 42 16.77 30.24 -1.30
C ALA A 42 17.75 29.07 -1.45
N ARG A 43 18.15 28.43 -0.34
CA ARG A 43 19.08 27.28 -0.35
C ARG A 43 18.48 26.04 -0.98
N ILE A 44 17.19 25.78 -0.79
CA ILE A 44 16.52 24.62 -1.39
C ILE A 44 15.92 24.91 -2.78
N ALA A 45 16.09 26.12 -3.31
CA ALA A 45 15.50 26.54 -4.59
C ALA A 45 15.75 25.55 -5.75
N PRO A 46 16.97 24.98 -5.94
CA PRO A 46 17.20 23.99 -6.98
C PRO A 46 16.29 22.76 -6.89
N PHE A 47 15.86 22.39 -5.69
CA PHE A 47 15.03 21.22 -5.42
C PHE A 47 13.53 21.56 -5.39
N VAL A 48 13.12 22.68 -4.79
CA VAL A 48 11.69 23.01 -4.65
C VAL A 48 11.09 23.66 -5.90
N LEU A 49 11.85 24.47 -6.65
CA LEU A 49 11.32 25.18 -7.82
C LEU A 49 10.79 24.23 -8.91
N PRO A 50 11.42 23.07 -9.22
CA PRO A 50 10.84 22.10 -10.13
C PRO A 50 9.43 21.61 -9.74
N HIS A 51 9.16 21.49 -8.43
CA HIS A 51 7.84 21.11 -7.90
C HIS A 51 6.83 22.26 -7.95
N LEU A 52 7.28 23.52 -7.89
CA LEU A 52 6.44 24.72 -8.00
C LEU A 52 6.17 25.16 -9.44
N LYS A 53 7.06 24.82 -10.37
CA LYS A 53 7.06 25.33 -11.74
C LYS A 53 5.70 25.16 -12.42
N GLN A 54 5.16 26.30 -12.87
CA GLN A 54 3.86 26.44 -13.52
C GLN A 54 2.65 25.98 -12.68
N ARG A 55 2.79 25.82 -11.36
CA ARG A 55 1.65 25.51 -10.50
C ARG A 55 1.06 26.79 -9.91
N PRO A 56 -0.24 27.05 -10.11
CA PRO A 56 -0.95 28.08 -9.36
C PRO A 56 -0.75 27.88 -7.85
N LEU A 57 -0.23 28.90 -7.17
CA LEU A 57 0.13 28.85 -5.76
C LEU A 57 -0.80 29.70 -4.90
N THR A 58 -1.30 29.13 -3.81
CA THR A 58 -1.97 29.88 -2.73
C THR A 58 -0.93 30.24 -1.68
N LEU A 59 -0.81 31.54 -1.39
CA LEU A 59 -0.01 32.01 -0.28
C LEU A 59 -0.78 31.79 1.02
N LYS A 60 -0.09 31.31 2.04
CA LYS A 60 -0.56 31.28 3.42
C LYS A 60 0.35 32.19 4.25
N MET A 61 -0.09 33.44 4.40
CA MET A 61 0.71 34.50 5.01
C MET A 61 0.53 34.52 6.53
N TYR A 62 1.64 34.63 7.25
CA TYR A 62 1.71 34.68 8.71
C TYR A 62 2.18 36.06 9.16
N LEU A 63 1.30 37.05 9.06
CA LEU A 63 1.64 38.46 9.29
C LEU A 63 2.13 38.74 10.72
N GLN A 64 1.81 37.91 11.71
CA GLN A 64 2.34 38.02 13.07
C GLN A 64 3.04 36.72 13.51
N GLY A 65 3.72 36.06 12.56
CA GLY A 65 4.30 34.73 12.78
C GLY A 65 3.24 33.67 13.08
N ILE A 66 3.65 32.53 13.63
CA ILE A 66 2.74 31.40 13.93
C ILE A 66 1.75 31.67 15.08
N ARG A 67 1.98 32.71 15.88
CA ARG A 67 1.07 33.13 16.96
C ARG A 67 -0.14 33.91 16.44
N GLY A 68 -0.01 34.53 15.26
CA GLY A 68 -1.10 35.22 14.59
C GLY A 68 -1.99 34.30 13.75
N ARG A 69 -3.12 34.84 13.32
CA ARG A 69 -3.98 34.19 12.32
C ARG A 69 -3.26 34.17 10.97
N ALA A 70 -3.33 33.03 10.28
CA ALA A 70 -2.86 32.91 8.90
C ALA A 70 -3.94 33.39 7.90
N GLU A 71 -3.50 34.09 6.86
CA GLU A 71 -4.35 34.53 5.75
C GLU A 71 -4.06 33.72 4.48
N TYR A 72 -5.12 33.19 3.86
CA TYR A 72 -5.01 32.47 2.60
C TYR A 72 -5.25 33.42 1.44
N VAL A 73 -4.19 33.75 0.71
CA VAL A 73 -4.22 34.66 -0.43
C VAL A 73 -4.08 33.86 -1.71
N LYS A 74 -5.21 33.66 -2.38
CA LYS A 74 -5.30 32.97 -3.68
C LYS A 74 -5.10 33.94 -4.85
N ASN A 75 -5.70 35.12 -4.74
CA ASN A 75 -5.58 36.17 -5.75
C ASN A 75 -4.30 36.97 -5.52
N ALA A 76 -3.50 37.15 -6.57
CA ALA A 76 -2.28 37.91 -6.55
C ALA A 76 -2.56 39.32 -6.02
N PRO A 77 -1.86 39.76 -4.95
CA PRO A 77 -2.00 41.12 -4.46
C PRO A 77 -1.70 42.17 -5.53
N SER A 78 -2.34 43.34 -5.46
CA SER A 78 -2.16 44.43 -6.43
C SER A 78 -0.70 44.89 -6.55
N PHE A 79 0.05 44.86 -5.45
CA PHE A 79 1.46 45.22 -5.36
C PHE A 79 2.42 44.11 -5.83
N THR A 80 1.92 42.98 -6.34
CA THR A 80 2.77 41.91 -6.88
C THR A 80 3.63 42.48 -8.03
N PRO A 81 4.97 42.31 -7.99
CA PRO A 81 5.85 42.78 -9.06
C PRO A 81 5.45 42.26 -10.44
N LYS A 82 5.64 43.09 -11.49
CA LYS A 82 5.25 42.76 -12.87
C LYS A 82 5.98 41.53 -13.43
N TRP A 83 7.21 41.29 -12.98
CA TRP A 83 8.02 40.14 -13.40
C TRP A 83 7.56 38.81 -12.78
N ILE A 84 6.73 38.83 -11.72
CA ILE A 84 6.12 37.61 -11.18
C ILE A 84 4.94 37.21 -12.05
N LYS A 85 5.10 36.07 -12.72
CA LYS A 85 4.07 35.51 -13.61
C LYS A 85 2.81 35.15 -12.83
N ARG A 86 1.67 35.36 -13.47
CA ARG A 86 0.34 35.04 -12.95
C ARG A 86 -0.40 34.15 -13.93
N PHE A 87 -1.38 33.42 -13.42
CA PHE A 87 -2.28 32.63 -14.23
C PHE A 87 -3.71 32.76 -13.74
N ALA A 88 -4.59 33.16 -14.64
CA ALA A 88 -6.00 33.37 -14.35
C ALA A 88 -6.75 32.03 -14.30
N VAL A 89 -7.32 31.69 -13.15
CA VAL A 89 -8.15 30.50 -12.94
C VAL A 89 -9.62 30.94 -12.79
N PRO A 90 -10.57 30.37 -13.55
CA PRO A 90 -11.99 30.68 -13.39
C PRO A 90 -12.49 30.40 -11.96
N ARG A 91 -13.36 31.26 -11.42
CA ARG A 91 -14.04 30.99 -10.15
C ARG A 91 -15.10 29.90 -10.34
N ARG A 92 -15.21 28.97 -9.39
CA ARG A 92 -16.36 28.05 -9.34
C ARG A 92 -17.60 28.77 -8.83
N GLY A 93 -18.72 28.62 -9.55
CA GLY A 93 -20.04 29.08 -9.10
C GLY A 93 -20.28 30.58 -9.16
N GLY A 94 -19.52 31.32 -9.97
CA GLY A 94 -19.71 32.77 -10.14
C GLY A 94 -18.98 33.33 -11.36
N THR A 95 -19.06 34.64 -11.55
CA THR A 95 -18.37 35.35 -12.63
C THR A 95 -16.96 35.77 -12.19
N GLY A 96 -16.03 35.81 -13.14
CA GLY A 96 -14.66 36.31 -12.93
C GLY A 96 -13.59 35.23 -12.71
N LYS A 97 -12.37 35.68 -12.46
CA LYS A 97 -11.17 34.86 -12.35
C LYS A 97 -10.41 35.17 -11.05
N ILE A 98 -9.55 34.24 -10.65
CA ILE A 98 -8.56 34.43 -9.59
C ILE A 98 -7.20 34.41 -10.27
N GLU A 99 -6.43 35.48 -10.11
CA GLU A 99 -5.07 35.58 -10.62
C GLU A 99 -4.13 34.87 -9.65
N TYR A 100 -3.77 33.63 -9.91
CA TYR A 100 -2.82 32.91 -9.07
C TYR A 100 -1.38 33.28 -9.42
N LEU A 101 -0.51 33.30 -8.43
CA LEU A 101 0.93 33.47 -8.63
C LEU A 101 1.54 32.17 -9.18
N LEU A 102 2.49 32.31 -10.11
CA LEU A 102 3.35 31.22 -10.57
C LEU A 102 4.78 31.48 -10.09
N ILE A 103 5.17 30.79 -9.02
CA ILE A 103 6.50 30.87 -8.42
C ILE A 103 7.45 29.95 -9.21
N ASN A 104 8.04 30.48 -10.28
CA ASN A 104 8.80 29.70 -11.26
C ASN A 104 10.32 29.76 -11.09
N ASP A 105 10.80 30.69 -10.27
CA ASP A 105 12.22 31.07 -10.18
C ASP A 105 12.57 31.54 -8.75
N LEU A 106 13.87 31.67 -8.50
CA LEU A 106 14.38 32.07 -7.20
C LEU A 106 13.89 33.46 -6.75
N PRO A 107 13.86 34.50 -7.61
CA PRO A 107 13.36 35.82 -7.21
C PRO A 107 11.90 35.79 -6.77
N SER A 108 11.02 35.09 -7.51
CA SER A 108 9.61 34.98 -7.14
C SER A 108 9.42 34.18 -5.85
N LEU A 109 10.25 33.17 -5.60
CA LEU A 109 10.24 32.38 -4.36
C LEU A 109 10.68 33.24 -3.16
N MET A 110 11.78 33.97 -3.28
CA MET A 110 12.26 34.88 -2.24
C MET A 110 11.23 35.98 -1.94
N TRP A 111 10.61 36.55 -2.97
CA TRP A 111 9.53 37.52 -2.80
C TRP A 111 8.35 36.91 -2.05
N ALA A 112 7.90 35.71 -2.44
CA ALA A 112 6.80 35.04 -1.77
C ALA A 112 7.11 34.76 -0.29
N SER A 113 8.31 34.27 0.03
CA SER A 113 8.76 34.08 1.42
C SER A 113 8.81 35.40 2.21
N ASN A 114 9.26 36.48 1.59
CA ASN A 114 9.30 37.82 2.19
C ASN A 114 7.90 38.38 2.52
N MET A 115 6.86 37.93 1.82
CA MET A 115 5.44 38.19 2.14
C MET A 115 4.95 37.47 3.41
N ASN A 116 5.85 36.93 4.23
CA ASN A 116 5.56 36.12 5.42
C ASN A 116 4.89 34.78 5.05
N ASN A 117 5.11 34.29 3.83
CA ASN A 117 4.57 33.02 3.38
C ASN A 117 5.43 31.85 3.89
N ILE A 118 4.93 31.14 4.90
CA ILE A 118 5.62 29.95 5.44
C ILE A 118 5.33 28.73 4.56
N GLU A 119 4.06 28.50 4.20
CA GLU A 119 3.64 27.27 3.52
C GLU A 119 3.38 27.51 2.03
N LEU A 120 3.88 26.62 1.17
CA LEU A 120 3.67 26.63 -0.28
C LEU A 120 2.58 25.62 -0.64
N HIS A 121 1.38 26.12 -0.97
CA HIS A 121 0.23 25.29 -1.34
C HIS A 121 -0.06 25.41 -2.83
N VAL A 122 0.01 24.29 -3.56
CA VAL A 122 -0.05 24.28 -5.03
C VAL A 122 -1.19 23.42 -5.55
N PHE A 123 -1.66 23.75 -6.76
CA PHE A 123 -2.57 22.89 -7.52
C PHE A 123 -1.88 21.58 -7.90
N LEU A 124 -2.67 20.50 -8.03
CA LEU A 124 -2.17 19.22 -8.58
C LEU A 124 -1.92 19.29 -10.10
N ALA A 125 -2.51 20.27 -10.79
CA ALA A 125 -2.28 20.57 -12.20
C ALA A 125 -1.19 21.65 -12.40
N LYS A 126 -0.75 21.80 -13.66
CA LYS A 126 0.16 22.88 -14.10
C LYS A 126 -0.57 23.75 -15.12
N ALA A 127 -0.35 25.05 -15.05
CA ALA A 127 -0.75 25.98 -16.09
C ALA A 127 -0.04 25.64 -17.42
N PRO A 128 -0.69 25.88 -18.57
CA PRO A 128 -2.06 26.37 -18.72
C PRO A 128 -3.15 25.28 -18.59
N LYS A 129 -2.76 24.00 -18.48
CA LYS A 129 -3.68 22.85 -18.47
C LYS A 129 -4.21 22.57 -17.06
N ILE A 130 -4.89 23.54 -16.46
CA ILE A 130 -5.36 23.44 -15.08
C ILE A 130 -6.40 22.34 -14.86
N GLU A 131 -7.10 21.87 -15.89
CA GLU A 131 -8.05 20.74 -15.81
C GLU A 131 -7.37 19.37 -15.82
N GLN A 132 -6.05 19.32 -16.08
CA GLN A 132 -5.29 18.08 -16.20
C GLN A 132 -4.33 17.94 -15.02
N PRO A 133 -4.73 17.27 -13.93
CA PRO A 133 -3.83 17.04 -12.81
C PRO A 133 -2.65 16.19 -13.25
N THR A 134 -1.47 16.56 -12.75
CA THR A 134 -0.24 15.78 -12.99
C THR A 134 -0.07 14.64 -11.99
N MET A 135 -0.95 14.55 -10.99
CA MET A 135 -0.83 13.63 -9.86
C MET A 135 -2.15 13.39 -9.14
N ILE A 136 -2.21 12.28 -8.40
CA ILE A 136 -3.19 12.03 -7.34
C ILE A 136 -2.52 12.20 -5.98
N VAL A 137 -3.25 12.69 -4.98
CA VAL A 137 -2.81 12.75 -3.59
C VAL A 137 -3.86 12.13 -2.67
N PHE A 138 -3.41 11.30 -1.75
CA PHE A 138 -4.14 10.86 -0.56
C PHE A 138 -3.50 11.54 0.65
N ASP A 139 -4.23 12.45 1.29
CA ASP A 139 -3.77 13.12 2.52
C ASP A 139 -4.33 12.34 3.72
N LEU A 140 -3.43 11.82 4.55
CA LEU A 140 -3.73 10.92 5.66
C LEU A 140 -3.67 11.72 6.95
N ASP A 141 -4.86 12.02 7.48
CA ASP A 141 -5.04 12.84 8.68
C ASP A 141 -5.50 11.98 9.86
N PRO A 142 -4.71 11.86 10.93
CA PRO A 142 -5.11 11.08 12.08
C PRO A 142 -6.09 11.86 12.97
N GLY A 143 -7.16 11.20 13.43
CA GLY A 143 -8.05 11.70 14.46
C GLY A 143 -7.73 11.09 15.83
N GLU A 144 -7.51 11.95 16.82
CA GLU A 144 -7.07 11.53 18.16
C GLU A 144 -7.96 10.42 18.75
N PRO A 145 -7.40 9.39 19.41
CA PRO A 145 -5.97 9.23 19.77
C PRO A 145 -5.06 8.65 18.67
N ALA A 146 -5.57 8.37 17.46
CA ALA A 146 -4.70 7.94 16.36
C ALA A 146 -3.67 9.03 16.03
N GLY A 147 -2.52 8.61 15.54
CA GLY A 147 -1.39 9.46 15.21
C GLY A 147 -0.67 8.99 13.94
N ILE A 148 0.63 9.30 13.90
CA ILE A 148 1.46 9.08 12.71
C ILE A 148 1.70 7.57 12.43
N ARG A 149 1.66 6.72 13.46
CA ARG A 149 1.82 5.26 13.32
C ARG A 149 0.64 4.65 12.57
N GLU A 150 -0.57 5.04 12.94
CA GLU A 150 -1.78 4.63 12.23
C GLU A 150 -1.76 5.17 10.80
N CYS A 151 -1.30 6.41 10.59
CA CYS A 151 -1.10 6.94 9.23
C CYS A 151 -0.12 6.10 8.41
N ALA A 152 0.98 5.63 9.00
CA ALA A 152 1.95 4.77 8.34
C ALA A 152 1.34 3.42 7.94
N GLN A 153 0.56 2.79 8.83
CA GLN A 153 -0.17 1.56 8.51
C GLN A 153 -1.12 1.76 7.32
N VAL A 154 -1.91 2.83 7.34
CA VAL A 154 -2.84 3.15 6.24
C VAL A 154 -2.10 3.53 4.95
N ALA A 155 -0.95 4.20 5.05
CA ALA A 155 -0.12 4.50 3.89
C ALA A 155 0.42 3.22 3.22
N LEU A 156 0.82 2.21 3.99
CA LEU A 156 1.25 0.91 3.47
C LEU A 156 0.09 0.17 2.77
N MET A 157 -1.11 0.20 3.35
CA MET A 157 -2.31 -0.37 2.72
C MET A 157 -2.65 0.33 1.39
N LEU A 158 -2.56 1.66 1.35
CA LEU A 158 -2.70 2.44 0.12
C LEU A 158 -1.62 2.07 -0.90
N LYS A 159 -0.37 1.96 -0.47
CA LYS A 159 0.74 1.55 -1.33
C LYS A 159 0.48 0.19 -1.97
N GLU A 160 0.10 -0.80 -1.17
CA GLU A 160 -0.21 -2.15 -1.66
C GLU A 160 -1.36 -2.13 -2.67
N ALA A 161 -2.42 -1.37 -2.39
CA ALA A 161 -3.56 -1.30 -3.29
C ALA A 161 -3.25 -0.53 -4.59
N LEU A 162 -2.37 0.48 -4.54
CA LEU A 162 -1.86 1.19 -5.72
C LEU A 162 -0.91 0.30 -6.55
N ASP A 163 0.02 -0.40 -5.90
CA ASP A 163 0.90 -1.37 -6.52
C ASP A 163 0.09 -2.47 -7.24
N ALA A 164 -0.99 -2.95 -6.59
CA ALA A 164 -1.90 -3.93 -7.15
C ALA A 164 -2.59 -3.44 -8.43
N VAL A 165 -2.82 -2.14 -8.62
CA VAL A 165 -3.32 -1.64 -9.92
C VAL A 165 -2.22 -1.25 -10.90
N GLY A 166 -0.96 -1.41 -10.53
CA GLY A 166 0.21 -1.07 -11.33
C GLY A 166 0.55 0.42 -11.29
N LEU A 167 0.19 1.13 -10.22
CA LEU A 167 0.55 2.53 -9.99
C LEU A 167 1.62 2.63 -8.90
N GLN A 168 2.78 3.16 -9.28
CA GLN A 168 3.83 3.54 -8.35
C GLN A 168 3.41 4.78 -7.56
N SER A 169 3.67 4.76 -6.26
CA SER A 169 3.37 5.86 -5.35
C SER A 169 4.62 6.32 -4.62
N LEU A 170 4.63 7.59 -4.23
CA LEU A 170 5.66 8.26 -3.45
C LEU A 170 5.06 8.70 -2.12
N LEU A 171 5.87 8.67 -1.07
CA LEU A 171 5.48 9.04 0.28
C LEU A 171 6.17 10.34 0.68
N LYS A 172 5.46 11.21 1.39
CA LYS A 172 6.08 12.30 2.13
C LYS A 172 5.37 12.53 3.45
N ARG A 173 6.13 12.99 4.46
CA ARG A 173 5.52 13.57 5.64
C ARG A 173 4.80 14.85 5.23
N SER A 174 3.62 15.11 5.80
CA SER A 174 2.98 16.41 5.58
C SER A 174 3.77 17.54 6.27
N GLY A 175 4.56 17.21 7.30
CA GLY A 175 5.16 18.16 8.25
C GLY A 175 4.18 18.60 9.35
N GLY A 176 2.95 18.07 9.34
CA GLY A 176 2.00 18.14 10.45
C GLY A 176 1.97 16.83 11.23
N LYS A 177 0.75 16.36 11.54
CA LYS A 177 0.50 15.08 12.21
C LYS A 177 0.41 13.87 11.25
N GLY A 178 0.24 14.13 9.95
CA GLY A 178 -0.11 13.11 8.95
C GLY A 178 0.92 12.86 7.85
N LEU A 179 0.52 12.05 6.86
CA LEU A 179 1.32 11.63 5.70
C LEU A 179 0.59 11.95 4.39
N HIS A 180 1.33 12.16 3.30
CA HIS A 180 0.76 12.20 1.96
C HIS A 180 1.29 11.03 1.13
N VAL A 181 0.39 10.26 0.54
CA VAL A 181 0.71 9.29 -0.50
C VAL A 181 0.35 9.92 -1.84
N ALA A 182 1.32 10.06 -2.73
CA ALA A 182 1.15 10.71 -4.02
C ALA A 182 1.43 9.75 -5.18
N VAL A 183 0.65 9.84 -6.26
CA VAL A 183 0.85 9.05 -7.47
C VAL A 183 1.18 9.99 -8.64
N PRO A 184 2.40 9.94 -9.19
CA PRO A 184 2.72 10.68 -10.41
C PRO A 184 1.96 10.13 -11.60
N LEU A 185 1.26 11.00 -12.33
CA LEU A 185 0.55 10.63 -13.55
C LEU A 185 1.28 11.20 -14.77
N ASN A 186 1.52 12.50 -14.82
CA ASN A 186 2.19 13.18 -15.95
C ASN A 186 1.71 12.74 -17.35
N THR A 187 0.43 12.33 -17.45
CA THR A 187 -0.26 11.89 -18.65
C THR A 187 -1.56 12.68 -18.81
N LYS A 188 -2.25 12.54 -19.96
CA LYS A 188 -3.54 13.18 -20.17
C LYS A 188 -4.60 12.48 -19.31
N VAL A 189 -5.08 13.17 -18.29
CA VAL A 189 -6.09 12.72 -17.33
C VAL A 189 -6.83 13.95 -16.79
N THR A 190 -8.08 13.81 -16.36
CA THR A 190 -8.89 14.90 -15.78
C THR A 190 -9.21 14.67 -14.30
N TYR A 191 -9.65 15.71 -13.59
CA TYR A 191 -10.13 15.58 -12.21
C TYR A 191 -11.37 14.68 -12.07
N GLU A 192 -12.20 14.61 -13.10
CA GLU A 192 -13.34 13.68 -13.19
C GLU A 192 -12.91 12.21 -13.22
N GLN A 193 -11.66 11.93 -13.58
CA GLN A 193 -11.09 10.59 -13.56
C GLN A 193 -10.31 10.33 -12.26
N THR A 194 -9.48 11.29 -11.82
CA THR A 194 -8.64 11.11 -10.63
C THR A 194 -9.43 11.14 -9.33
N GLY A 195 -10.43 12.00 -9.20
CA GLY A 195 -11.27 12.15 -8.00
C GLY A 195 -12.03 10.87 -7.66
N PRO A 196 -12.87 10.34 -8.57
CA PRO A 196 -13.59 9.08 -8.35
C PRO A 196 -12.67 7.88 -8.10
N PHE A 197 -11.52 7.82 -8.79
CA PHE A 197 -10.53 6.77 -8.53
C PHE A 197 -10.00 6.82 -7.09
N ALA A 198 -9.57 8.01 -6.64
CA ALA A 198 -9.07 8.20 -5.28
C ALA A 198 -10.15 7.91 -4.23
N LYS A 199 -11.38 8.39 -4.47
CA LYS A 199 -12.53 8.12 -3.61
C LYS A 199 -12.82 6.63 -3.48
N SER A 200 -12.90 5.92 -4.60
CA SER A 200 -13.20 4.48 -4.63
C SER A 200 -12.16 3.66 -3.87
N LEU A 201 -10.87 4.06 -3.98
CA LEU A 201 -9.80 3.41 -3.24
C LEU A 201 -9.92 3.65 -1.73
N ALA A 202 -10.19 4.89 -1.32
CA ALA A 202 -10.38 5.26 0.08
C ALA A 202 -11.58 4.53 0.71
N GLU A 203 -12.74 4.53 0.05
CA GLU A 203 -13.96 3.84 0.50
C GLU A 203 -13.78 2.32 0.57
N ARG A 204 -12.98 1.75 -0.34
CA ARG A 204 -12.66 0.32 -0.29
C ARG A 204 -11.78 -0.02 0.93
N LEU A 205 -10.75 0.78 1.20
CA LEU A 205 -9.90 0.56 2.37
C LEU A 205 -10.69 0.78 3.67
N GLU A 206 -11.58 1.77 3.72
CA GLU A 206 -12.52 1.94 4.84
C GLU A 206 -13.42 0.72 5.04
N ARG A 207 -13.99 0.15 3.97
CA ARG A 207 -14.80 -1.08 4.08
C ARG A 207 -14.00 -2.28 4.58
N ALA A 208 -12.72 -2.38 4.24
CA ALA A 208 -11.86 -3.48 4.64
C ALA A 208 -11.32 -3.32 6.08
N HIS A 209 -11.11 -2.08 6.52
CA HIS A 209 -10.54 -1.74 7.82
C HIS A 209 -11.35 -0.61 8.51
N PRO A 210 -12.66 -0.82 8.76
CA PRO A 210 -13.54 0.22 9.29
C PRO A 210 -13.16 0.66 10.71
N GLU A 211 -12.39 -0.14 11.44
CA GLU A 211 -11.82 0.16 12.75
C GLU A 211 -10.70 1.21 12.70
N LEU A 212 -9.97 1.29 11.59
CA LEU A 212 -8.75 2.10 11.44
C LEU A 212 -8.95 3.29 10.50
N ILE A 213 -9.83 3.17 9.50
CA ILE A 213 -9.93 4.11 8.38
C ILE A 213 -11.32 4.76 8.37
N VAL A 214 -11.36 6.03 7.99
CA VAL A 214 -12.58 6.72 7.54
C VAL A 214 -12.31 7.51 6.27
N SER A 215 -13.24 7.49 5.32
CA SER A 215 -13.15 8.29 4.07
C SER A 215 -14.30 9.28 3.91
N GLY A 216 -15.30 9.22 4.80
CA GLY A 216 -16.37 10.20 4.93
C GLY A 216 -15.92 11.54 5.52
N MET A 217 -16.55 12.64 5.09
CA MET A 217 -16.12 14.00 5.47
C MET A 217 -16.41 14.36 6.93
N ALA A 218 -17.32 13.64 7.61
CA ALA A 218 -17.75 13.94 8.97
C ALA A 218 -16.60 13.85 9.97
N LYS A 219 -16.27 14.97 10.64
CA LYS A 219 -15.18 15.02 11.63
C LYS A 219 -15.42 14.10 12.83
N ALA A 220 -16.67 13.95 13.25
CA ALA A 220 -17.05 13.09 14.38
C ALA A 220 -16.64 11.62 14.18
N ALA A 221 -16.59 11.14 12.92
CA ALA A 221 -16.23 9.77 12.59
C ALA A 221 -14.72 9.48 12.64
N ARG A 222 -13.87 10.51 12.87
CA ARG A 222 -12.41 10.39 12.80
C ARG A 222 -11.76 9.96 14.11
N LYS A 223 -12.49 9.98 15.23
CA LYS A 223 -11.90 9.67 16.55
C LYS A 223 -11.27 8.28 16.55
N GLY A 224 -9.98 8.20 16.84
CA GLY A 224 -9.20 6.95 16.84
C GLY A 224 -8.92 6.35 15.47
N LYS A 225 -9.18 7.08 14.38
CA LYS A 225 -9.05 6.58 12.99
C LYS A 225 -8.21 7.53 12.14
N VAL A 226 -7.75 7.04 11.00
CA VAL A 226 -7.10 7.84 9.96
C VAL A 226 -8.12 8.22 8.92
N PHE A 227 -8.27 9.52 8.70
CA PHE A 227 -9.04 10.07 7.59
C PHE A 227 -8.20 10.06 6.32
N ILE A 228 -8.67 9.34 5.30
CA ILE A 228 -8.09 9.41 3.95
C ILE A 228 -8.82 10.53 3.20
N ASP A 229 -8.23 11.72 3.16
CA ASP A 229 -8.76 12.85 2.40
C ASP A 229 -8.49 12.69 0.90
N TRP A 230 -9.30 11.85 0.26
CA TRP A 230 -9.33 11.71 -1.21
C TRP A 230 -9.83 12.99 -1.90
N SER A 231 -10.52 13.87 -1.18
CA SER A 231 -11.12 15.07 -1.75
C SER A 231 -10.07 16.16 -2.06
N GLN A 232 -8.80 15.96 -1.70
CA GLN A 232 -7.66 16.76 -2.18
C GLN A 232 -7.53 16.75 -3.72
N ASN A 233 -8.09 15.74 -4.39
CA ASN A 233 -8.10 15.59 -5.84
C ASN A 233 -9.21 16.40 -6.54
N ALA A 234 -9.39 17.64 -6.13
CA ALA A 234 -10.31 18.60 -6.75
C ALA A 234 -9.53 19.75 -7.40
N ASP A 235 -10.02 20.22 -8.55
CA ASP A 235 -9.48 21.33 -9.36
C ASP A 235 -9.35 22.67 -8.61
N PHE A 236 -10.13 22.89 -7.54
CA PHE A 236 -10.12 24.13 -6.75
C PHE A 236 -9.29 24.04 -5.46
N LYS A 237 -8.73 22.87 -5.15
CA LYS A 237 -7.94 22.64 -3.95
C LYS A 237 -6.45 22.79 -4.22
N THR A 238 -5.75 23.14 -3.15
CA THR A 238 -4.29 23.21 -3.12
C THR A 238 -3.76 22.33 -2.02
N THR A 239 -2.67 21.64 -2.31
CA THR A 239 -2.00 20.73 -1.39
C THR A 239 -0.60 21.27 -1.09
N VAL A 240 -0.11 21.06 0.13
CA VAL A 240 1.24 21.50 0.49
C VAL A 240 2.30 20.79 -0.37
N CYS A 241 3.15 21.60 -0.99
CA CYS A 241 4.24 21.18 -1.86
C CYS A 241 5.30 20.37 -1.08
N ALA A 242 6.02 19.48 -1.78
CA ALA A 242 7.24 18.90 -1.25
C ALA A 242 8.22 20.02 -0.86
N TYR A 243 8.96 19.83 0.22
CA TYR A 243 9.94 20.75 0.79
C TYR A 243 9.37 22.07 1.33
N SER A 244 8.05 22.24 1.36
CA SER A 244 7.44 23.38 2.03
C SER A 244 7.62 23.29 3.54
N LEU A 245 7.95 24.41 4.17
CA LEU A 245 7.82 24.57 5.62
C LEU A 245 6.36 24.51 6.06
N ARG A 246 6.15 24.11 7.31
CA ARG A 246 4.86 23.98 7.98
C ARG A 246 4.85 24.74 9.30
N ALA A 247 3.79 25.51 9.50
CA ALA A 247 3.47 26.16 10.78
C ALA A 247 2.38 25.35 11.49
N LYS A 248 2.76 24.15 11.96
CA LYS A 248 1.89 23.16 12.61
C LYS A 248 2.37 22.76 14.02
N GLY A 249 3.21 23.59 14.63
CA GLY A 249 3.77 23.43 15.98
C GLY A 249 4.61 24.65 16.35
N GLU A 250 5.29 24.59 17.49
CA GLU A 250 6.14 25.66 18.02
C GLU A 250 7.47 25.84 17.25
N SER A 251 7.90 24.80 16.54
CA SER A 251 9.09 24.79 15.71
C SER A 251 8.74 24.58 14.24
N PRO A 252 9.51 25.17 13.29
CA PRO A 252 9.33 24.92 11.88
C PRO A 252 9.62 23.45 11.56
N SER A 253 8.81 22.87 10.68
CA SER A 253 9.03 21.52 10.16
C SER A 253 8.75 21.50 8.67
N VAL A 254 9.25 20.48 7.98
CA VAL A 254 9.23 20.41 6.51
C VAL A 254 8.29 19.29 6.05
N SER A 255 7.52 19.54 4.98
CA SER A 255 6.86 18.47 4.24
C SER A 255 7.90 17.72 3.41
N PHE A 256 8.53 16.71 4.02
CA PHE A 256 9.71 16.06 3.46
C PHE A 256 9.38 14.65 2.92
N PRO A 257 9.88 14.27 1.73
CA PRO A 257 9.77 12.91 1.18
C PRO A 257 10.32 11.84 2.13
N LEU A 258 9.73 10.65 2.08
CA LEU A 258 10.18 9.48 2.85
C LEU A 258 10.35 8.29 1.91
N ASP A 259 11.35 7.46 2.19
CA ASP A 259 11.45 6.13 1.57
C ASP A 259 10.41 5.20 2.22
N TRP A 260 9.67 4.45 1.40
CA TRP A 260 8.75 3.42 1.85
C TRP A 260 9.41 2.39 2.78
N LYS A 261 10.69 2.07 2.57
CA LYS A 261 11.45 1.14 3.42
C LYS A 261 11.75 1.70 4.82
N ARG A 262 11.66 3.02 4.99
CA ARG A 262 11.97 3.76 6.21
C ARG A 262 10.73 4.49 6.73
N ILE A 263 9.55 3.93 6.50
CA ILE A 263 8.29 4.59 6.88
C ILE A 263 8.16 4.82 8.39
N ASP A 264 8.80 3.99 9.22
CA ASP A 264 8.83 4.17 10.68
C ASP A 264 9.49 5.50 11.10
N GLU A 265 10.38 6.06 10.25
CA GLU A 265 10.99 7.37 10.48
C GLU A 265 10.01 8.53 10.29
N ALA A 266 8.78 8.25 9.82
CA ALA A 266 7.70 9.22 9.78
C ALA A 266 7.39 9.83 11.14
N GLU A 267 7.79 9.22 12.26
CA GLU A 267 7.69 9.81 13.60
C GLU A 267 8.52 11.07 13.76
N ASN A 268 9.68 11.15 13.10
CA ASN A 268 10.68 12.21 13.26
C ASN A 268 10.43 13.39 12.30
N LYS A 269 10.20 14.58 12.86
CA LYS A 269 9.92 15.77 12.03
C LYS A 269 11.22 16.28 11.47
N VAL A 270 11.26 16.54 10.17
CA VAL A 270 12.43 17.13 9.53
C VAL A 270 12.42 18.64 9.76
N THR A 271 13.47 19.16 10.36
CA THR A 271 13.71 20.60 10.54
C THR A 271 14.24 21.24 9.26
N PRO A 272 14.23 22.59 9.15
CA PRO A 272 14.77 23.28 7.98
C PRO A 272 16.24 22.94 7.67
N ASP A 273 17.10 22.90 8.68
CA ASP A 273 18.54 22.65 8.50
C ASP A 273 18.81 21.19 8.12
N GLU A 274 18.12 20.24 8.76
CA GLU A 274 18.17 18.82 8.38
C GLU A 274 17.71 18.61 6.94
N ALA A 275 16.63 19.28 6.51
CA ALA A 275 16.16 19.17 5.13
C ALA A 275 17.20 19.67 4.12
N ILE A 276 17.89 20.76 4.40
CA ILE A 276 18.96 21.25 3.53
C ILE A 276 20.11 20.25 3.47
N LYS A 277 20.54 19.72 4.62
CA LYS A 277 21.58 18.69 4.67
C LYS A 277 21.17 17.45 3.86
N LEU A 278 19.97 16.92 4.10
CA LEU A 278 19.47 15.73 3.41
C LEU A 278 19.35 15.93 1.89
N LEU A 279 18.94 17.12 1.44
CA LEU A 279 18.86 17.46 0.02
C LEU A 279 20.24 17.57 -0.64
N ASN A 280 21.22 18.16 0.05
CA ASN A 280 22.59 18.24 -0.46
C ASN A 280 23.23 16.85 -0.55
N ASP A 281 22.98 15.99 0.45
CA ASP A 281 23.57 14.66 0.53
C ASP A 281 22.92 13.68 -0.47
N ASN A 282 21.60 13.76 -0.67
CA ASN A 282 20.83 12.72 -1.39
C ASN A 282 20.13 13.22 -2.67
N GLY A 283 20.12 14.53 -2.93
CA GLY A 283 19.35 15.13 -4.03
C GLY A 283 17.83 15.13 -3.81
N ASP A 284 17.08 15.37 -4.89
CA ASP A 284 15.62 15.40 -4.88
C ASP A 284 15.03 13.98 -4.81
N MET A 285 14.78 13.50 -3.60
CA MET A 285 14.10 12.22 -3.34
C MET A 285 12.67 12.15 -3.89
N PHE A 286 12.04 13.30 -4.20
CA PHE A 286 10.71 13.37 -4.80
C PHE A 286 10.75 13.59 -6.32
N ALA A 287 11.94 13.58 -6.95
CA ALA A 287 12.10 13.82 -8.38
C ALA A 287 11.20 12.94 -9.30
N PRO A 288 10.91 11.65 -8.98
CA PRO A 288 10.01 10.84 -9.79
C PRO A 288 8.60 11.45 -9.91
N MET A 289 8.19 12.30 -8.97
CA MET A 289 6.94 13.05 -9.03
C MET A 289 6.83 13.92 -10.28
N LEU A 290 7.97 14.43 -10.76
CA LEU A 290 8.06 15.38 -11.86
C LEU A 290 8.08 14.71 -13.24
N THR A 291 8.57 13.46 -13.31
CA THR A 291 8.95 12.82 -14.58
C THR A 291 8.21 11.51 -14.84
N LEU A 292 7.84 10.74 -13.81
CA LEU A 292 7.22 9.43 -13.99
C LEU A 292 5.84 9.58 -14.63
N LYS A 293 5.64 8.91 -15.77
CA LYS A 293 4.39 8.90 -16.51
C LYS A 293 3.63 7.62 -16.26
N GLN A 294 2.42 7.72 -15.72
CA GLN A 294 1.54 6.60 -15.43
C GLN A 294 0.14 6.88 -15.97
N LYS A 295 -0.53 5.85 -16.46
CA LYS A 295 -1.93 5.93 -16.90
C LYS A 295 -2.81 5.34 -15.81
N LEU A 296 -3.94 5.99 -15.53
CA LEU A 296 -4.95 5.35 -14.69
C LEU A 296 -5.43 4.05 -15.36
N PRO A 297 -5.62 2.98 -14.57
CA PRO A 297 -6.11 1.73 -15.10
C PRO A 297 -7.55 1.91 -15.60
N LYS A 298 -7.89 1.20 -16.68
CA LYS A 298 -9.24 1.23 -17.27
C LYS A 298 -10.12 0.16 -16.61
N GLY A 299 -11.39 0.47 -16.36
CA GLY A 299 -12.35 -0.46 -15.75
C GLY A 299 -12.63 -0.14 -14.29
N ARG A 300 -13.54 -0.90 -13.66
CA ARG A 300 -13.88 -0.70 -12.24
C ARG A 300 -12.69 -1.12 -11.39
N LEU A 301 -12.38 -0.34 -10.36
CA LEU A 301 -11.29 -0.62 -9.42
C LEU A 301 -11.39 -2.03 -8.82
N GLU A 302 -12.62 -2.49 -8.58
CA GLU A 302 -12.92 -3.83 -8.07
C GLU A 302 -12.46 -4.95 -9.02
N ASP A 303 -12.61 -4.76 -10.33
CA ASP A 303 -12.19 -5.75 -11.34
C ASP A 303 -10.66 -5.76 -11.50
N LEU A 304 -10.04 -4.58 -11.42
CA LEU A 304 -8.60 -4.39 -11.52
C LEU A 304 -7.85 -5.01 -10.33
N LEU A 305 -8.37 -4.83 -9.11
CA LEU A 305 -7.79 -5.40 -7.89
C LEU A 305 -8.00 -6.92 -7.82
N LYS A 306 -9.13 -7.45 -8.34
CA LYS A 306 -9.32 -8.90 -8.52
C LYS A 306 -8.32 -9.47 -9.54
N ALA A 307 -8.00 -8.72 -10.59
CA ALA A 307 -7.09 -9.15 -11.65
C ALA A 307 -5.59 -9.12 -11.25
N LYS A 308 -5.20 -8.35 -10.22
CA LYS A 308 -3.78 -8.09 -9.90
C LYS A 308 -3.37 -8.14 -8.41
N ALA A 309 -4.23 -8.55 -7.47
CA ALA A 309 -3.76 -8.89 -6.12
C ALA A 309 -2.52 -9.81 -6.20
N PRO A 310 -1.42 -9.56 -5.45
CA PRO A 310 -0.26 -10.45 -5.48
C PRO A 310 -0.75 -11.85 -5.16
N SER A 311 -0.65 -12.72 -6.16
CA SER A 311 -1.23 -14.04 -6.03
C SER A 311 -0.54 -14.73 -4.86
N LYS A 312 -1.30 -15.20 -3.86
CA LYS A 312 -0.80 -16.14 -2.85
C LYS A 312 -0.14 -17.37 -3.49
N LEU A 313 -0.37 -17.57 -4.80
CA LEU A 313 0.24 -18.58 -5.67
C LEU A 313 1.51 -18.11 -6.39
N LYS A 314 2.12 -16.97 -6.05
CA LYS A 314 3.32 -16.46 -6.75
C LYS A 314 4.45 -17.49 -6.72
N GLU A 315 4.75 -18.03 -5.55
CA GLU A 315 5.75 -19.09 -5.39
C GLU A 315 5.31 -20.39 -6.09
N TYR A 316 4.03 -20.75 -5.99
CA TYR A 316 3.47 -21.91 -6.68
C TYR A 316 3.71 -21.83 -8.20
N ARG A 317 3.27 -20.74 -8.83
CA ARG A 317 3.41 -20.51 -10.28
C ARG A 317 4.87 -20.41 -10.71
N ALA A 318 5.75 -19.85 -9.87
CA ALA A 318 7.18 -19.77 -10.18
C ALA A 318 7.87 -21.14 -10.20
N LYS A 319 7.36 -22.12 -9.45
CA LYS A 319 7.93 -23.48 -9.37
C LYS A 319 7.39 -24.44 -10.45
N ARG A 320 6.38 -24.05 -11.25
CA ARG A 320 5.75 -24.93 -12.25
C ARG A 320 5.96 -24.40 -13.66
N ASP A 321 6.20 -25.33 -14.57
CA ASP A 321 6.07 -25.12 -16.00
C ASP A 321 4.74 -25.74 -16.49
N PHE A 322 3.70 -24.92 -16.56
CA PHE A 322 2.34 -25.34 -16.93
C PHE A 322 2.20 -25.77 -18.40
N ILE A 323 3.26 -25.67 -19.22
CA ILE A 323 3.31 -26.29 -20.55
C ILE A 323 3.60 -27.79 -20.40
N ARG A 324 4.36 -28.17 -19.37
CA ARG A 324 4.85 -29.53 -19.16
C ARG A 324 4.01 -30.30 -18.14
N THR A 325 3.51 -29.64 -17.11
CA THR A 325 2.68 -30.27 -16.07
C THR A 325 1.19 -30.05 -16.35
N ALA A 326 0.35 -31.06 -16.03
CA ALA A 326 -1.10 -30.96 -16.07
C ALA A 326 -1.68 -30.29 -14.80
N GLU A 327 -0.83 -29.82 -13.90
CA GLU A 327 -1.25 -29.11 -12.69
C GLU A 327 -1.97 -27.79 -13.02
N PRO A 328 -3.01 -27.41 -12.25
CA PRO A 328 -3.76 -26.19 -12.53
C PRO A 328 -2.97 -24.92 -12.16
N SER A 329 -3.02 -23.91 -13.02
CA SER A 329 -2.35 -22.62 -12.80
C SER A 329 -3.05 -21.68 -11.79
N GLY A 330 -4.28 -22.03 -11.38
CA GLY A 330 -5.15 -21.18 -10.56
C GLY A 330 -5.64 -19.91 -11.27
N ALA A 331 -5.86 -19.98 -12.58
CA ALA A 331 -6.34 -18.84 -13.39
C ALA A 331 -7.79 -18.42 -13.06
N LYS A 332 -8.58 -19.32 -12.45
CA LYS A 332 -9.94 -19.02 -11.99
C LYS A 332 -9.93 -18.92 -10.45
N PRO A 333 -10.32 -17.78 -9.84
CA PRO A 333 -10.44 -17.70 -8.40
C PRO A 333 -11.51 -18.67 -7.89
N GLY A 334 -11.23 -19.36 -6.78
CA GLY A 334 -12.21 -20.20 -6.11
C GLY A 334 -13.42 -19.38 -5.67
N LYS A 335 -14.64 -19.90 -5.82
CA LYS A 335 -15.84 -19.26 -5.27
C LYS A 335 -15.72 -19.27 -3.74
N ALA A 336 -15.89 -18.12 -3.10
CA ALA A 336 -15.92 -18.02 -1.64
C ALA A 336 -17.03 -18.93 -1.08
N ARG A 337 -16.65 -19.90 -0.24
CA ARG A 337 -17.59 -20.77 0.47
C ARG A 337 -18.01 -20.15 1.79
N ASN A 338 -19.14 -20.61 2.33
CA ASN A 338 -19.61 -20.22 3.66
C ASN A 338 -18.52 -20.56 4.70
N ALA A 339 -18.20 -19.62 5.59
CA ALA A 339 -17.14 -19.76 6.60
C ALA A 339 -17.33 -20.95 7.55
N LYS A 340 -18.54 -21.53 7.62
CA LYS A 340 -18.85 -22.72 8.42
C LYS A 340 -18.46 -24.06 7.79
N GLU A 341 -18.13 -24.13 6.49
CA GLU A 341 -17.77 -25.38 5.80
C GLU A 341 -16.63 -25.17 4.79
N LEU A 342 -15.44 -24.88 5.31
CA LEU A 342 -14.22 -24.75 4.50
C LEU A 342 -13.77 -26.15 4.04
N MET A 343 -13.15 -26.26 2.86
CA MET A 343 -12.70 -27.57 2.39
C MET A 343 -11.33 -27.98 2.94
N PHE A 344 -11.11 -29.27 3.07
CA PHE A 344 -9.78 -29.84 3.17
C PHE A 344 -9.58 -30.92 2.11
N VAL A 345 -8.32 -31.16 1.78
CA VAL A 345 -7.89 -32.24 0.91
C VAL A 345 -6.60 -32.83 1.45
N ILE A 346 -6.46 -34.15 1.28
CA ILE A 346 -5.20 -34.85 1.52
C ILE A 346 -4.83 -35.55 0.22
N GLN A 347 -3.67 -35.22 -0.34
CA GLN A 347 -3.16 -35.87 -1.54
C GLN A 347 -2.02 -36.81 -1.17
N LYS A 348 -2.09 -38.07 -1.59
CA LYS A 348 -0.98 -39.02 -1.47
C LYS A 348 -0.10 -38.84 -2.70
N HIS A 349 1.17 -38.54 -2.46
CA HIS A 349 2.10 -38.12 -3.50
C HIS A 349 3.33 -39.03 -3.52
N ALA A 350 3.43 -39.85 -4.56
CA ALA A 350 4.58 -40.69 -4.86
C ALA A 350 5.62 -39.89 -5.67
N ALA A 351 6.23 -38.90 -5.01
CA ALA A 351 7.35 -38.13 -5.54
C ALA A 351 8.68 -38.88 -5.31
N SER A 352 9.80 -38.16 -5.16
CA SER A 352 11.08 -38.76 -4.71
C SER A 352 10.94 -39.58 -3.43
N HIS A 353 10.00 -39.18 -2.56
CA HIS A 353 9.59 -39.91 -1.37
C HIS A 353 8.06 -39.86 -1.28
N LEU A 354 7.46 -40.96 -0.85
CA LEU A 354 6.02 -41.01 -0.59
C LEU A 354 5.68 -40.10 0.60
N HIS A 355 4.70 -39.23 0.41
CA HIS A 355 4.18 -38.37 1.47
C HIS A 355 2.70 -38.06 1.24
N TYR A 356 2.08 -37.43 2.23
CA TYR A 356 0.70 -37.00 2.25
C TYR A 356 0.66 -35.48 2.37
N ASP A 357 0.25 -34.81 1.30
CA ASP A 357 0.04 -33.37 1.30
C ASP A 357 -1.30 -33.07 1.98
N PHE A 358 -1.25 -32.61 3.22
CA PHE A 358 -2.41 -32.14 3.97
C PHE A 358 -2.67 -30.68 3.62
N ARG A 359 -3.90 -30.33 3.21
CA ARG A 359 -4.22 -28.97 2.77
C ARG A 359 -5.56 -28.48 3.28
N LEU A 360 -5.61 -27.21 3.66
CA LEU A 360 -6.81 -26.53 4.17
C LEU A 360 -7.13 -25.30 3.30
N GLU A 361 -8.39 -25.14 2.92
CA GLU A 361 -8.89 -23.90 2.35
C GLU A 361 -8.86 -22.79 3.39
N MET A 362 -8.00 -21.82 3.16
CA MET A 362 -8.01 -20.58 3.91
C MET A 362 -7.70 -19.46 2.96
N GLU A 363 -8.31 -18.30 3.17
CA GLU A 363 -7.78 -17.08 2.58
C GLU A 363 -7.75 -17.07 1.02
N GLY A 364 -8.59 -17.90 0.39
CA GLY A 364 -8.71 -18.07 -1.06
C GLY A 364 -7.73 -19.04 -1.72
N VAL A 365 -6.95 -19.78 -0.92
CA VAL A 365 -5.95 -20.78 -1.37
C VAL A 365 -5.98 -22.03 -0.50
N LEU A 366 -5.23 -23.05 -0.91
CA LEU A 366 -4.94 -24.24 -0.11
C LEU A 366 -3.62 -24.06 0.64
N ARG A 367 -3.69 -23.74 1.94
CA ARG A 367 -2.54 -23.81 2.85
C ARG A 367 -2.09 -25.26 2.96
N SER A 368 -0.80 -25.52 2.80
CA SER A 368 -0.32 -26.86 2.44
C SER A 368 0.85 -27.34 3.28
N TRP A 369 0.81 -28.61 3.67
CA TRP A 369 1.85 -29.27 4.44
C TRP A 369 2.16 -30.67 3.90
N ALA A 370 3.43 -30.96 3.65
CA ALA A 370 3.91 -32.30 3.32
C ALA A 370 4.09 -33.12 4.62
N VAL A 371 3.33 -34.21 4.76
CA VAL A 371 3.35 -35.12 5.92
C VAL A 371 4.00 -36.44 5.48
N PRO A 372 5.18 -36.83 5.98
CA PRO A 372 5.91 -38.00 5.48
C PRO A 372 5.25 -39.37 5.75
N LYS A 373 4.25 -39.43 6.64
CA LYS A 373 3.55 -40.64 7.03
C LYS A 373 2.04 -40.40 6.97
N PRO A 374 1.20 -41.45 6.90
CA PRO A 374 -0.24 -41.29 6.96
C PRO A 374 -0.69 -40.45 8.16
N PRO A 375 -1.75 -39.63 8.01
CA PRO A 375 -2.32 -38.86 9.11
C PRO A 375 -2.61 -39.72 10.35
N PRO A 376 -2.39 -39.21 11.57
CA PRO A 376 -2.52 -39.99 12.79
C PRO A 376 -3.98 -40.37 13.05
N THR A 377 -4.23 -41.61 13.49
CA THR A 377 -5.58 -42.14 13.78
C THR A 377 -5.82 -42.40 15.27
N THR A 378 -4.76 -42.47 16.07
CA THR A 378 -4.81 -42.70 17.52
C THR A 378 -4.63 -41.39 18.28
N ARG A 379 -5.44 -41.14 19.32
CA ARG A 379 -5.43 -39.92 20.12
C ARG A 379 -4.05 -39.68 20.73
N GLY A 380 -3.55 -38.45 20.57
CA GLY A 380 -2.23 -38.04 21.05
C GLY A 380 -1.08 -38.33 20.09
N GLU A 381 -1.30 -39.16 19.07
CA GLU A 381 -0.30 -39.44 18.04
C GLU A 381 0.01 -38.17 17.22
N ARG A 382 1.30 -37.98 16.92
CA ARG A 382 1.83 -36.80 16.23
C ARG A 382 2.53 -37.18 14.94
N ARG A 383 2.37 -36.36 13.90
CA ARG A 383 3.09 -36.45 12.62
C ARG A 383 3.76 -35.12 12.32
N LEU A 384 5.00 -35.18 11.83
CA LEU A 384 5.66 -34.01 11.25
C LEU A 384 4.90 -33.57 10.00
N ALA A 385 4.63 -32.28 9.89
CA ALA A 385 3.98 -31.65 8.75
C ALA A 385 4.86 -30.47 8.32
N MET A 386 5.52 -30.57 7.18
CA MET A 386 6.40 -29.52 6.67
C MET A 386 5.59 -28.54 5.84
N HIS A 387 5.56 -27.26 6.23
CA HIS A 387 4.85 -26.25 5.44
C HIS A 387 5.50 -26.10 4.06
N VAL A 388 4.69 -26.08 3.00
CA VAL A 388 5.12 -25.87 1.60
C VAL A 388 4.35 -24.69 1.00
N GLU A 389 4.62 -24.32 -0.24
CA GLU A 389 3.91 -23.22 -0.89
C GLU A 389 2.39 -23.45 -0.98
N ASP A 390 1.61 -22.37 -0.99
CA ASP A 390 0.16 -22.45 -1.14
C ASP A 390 -0.23 -22.97 -2.52
N HIS A 391 -1.33 -23.70 -2.62
CA HIS A 391 -1.82 -24.25 -3.89
C HIS A 391 -3.15 -23.62 -4.29
N PRO A 392 -3.47 -23.58 -5.60
CA PRO A 392 -4.73 -23.03 -6.06
C PRO A 392 -5.90 -23.93 -5.67
N MET A 393 -7.10 -23.36 -5.56
CA MET A 393 -8.29 -24.08 -5.08
C MET A 393 -8.70 -25.26 -5.97
N ASP A 394 -8.47 -25.15 -7.28
CA ASP A 394 -8.71 -26.22 -8.26
C ASP A 394 -7.73 -27.40 -8.10
N TYR A 395 -6.57 -27.18 -7.47
CA TYR A 395 -5.62 -28.25 -7.15
C TYR A 395 -6.20 -29.32 -6.21
N ALA A 396 -7.22 -28.98 -5.40
CA ALA A 396 -7.83 -29.92 -4.47
C ALA A 396 -8.48 -31.14 -5.13
N ARG A 397 -8.72 -31.09 -6.44
CA ARG A 397 -9.28 -32.22 -7.21
C ARG A 397 -8.29 -32.79 -8.22
N PHE A 398 -7.05 -32.33 -8.21
CA PHE A 398 -6.02 -32.80 -9.13
C PHE A 398 -5.57 -34.23 -8.75
N GLU A 399 -5.66 -35.12 -9.73
CA GLU A 399 -5.08 -36.47 -9.74
C GLU A 399 -4.36 -36.69 -11.07
N GLY A 400 -3.16 -37.26 -11.03
CA GLY A 400 -2.37 -37.52 -12.24
C GLY A 400 -0.89 -37.71 -11.97
N VAL A 401 -0.07 -37.70 -13.02
CA VAL A 401 1.38 -37.80 -12.94
C VAL A 401 1.99 -36.44 -13.26
N ILE A 402 2.83 -35.94 -12.35
CA ILE A 402 3.69 -34.80 -12.58
C ILE A 402 4.96 -35.33 -13.26
N PRO A 403 5.34 -34.84 -14.47
CA PRO A 403 6.45 -35.42 -15.22
C PRO A 403 7.78 -35.44 -14.46
N LYS A 404 8.58 -36.47 -14.71
CA LYS A 404 9.93 -36.58 -14.13
C LYS A 404 10.77 -35.34 -14.50
N GLY A 405 11.46 -34.77 -13.51
CA GLY A 405 12.26 -33.55 -13.67
C GLY A 405 11.49 -32.24 -13.49
N GLN A 406 10.16 -32.29 -13.38
CA GLN A 406 9.38 -31.16 -12.86
C GLN A 406 9.44 -31.10 -11.34
N TYR A 407 9.19 -29.92 -10.76
CA TYR A 407 9.11 -29.76 -9.32
C TYR A 407 7.96 -30.61 -8.76
N GLY A 408 8.27 -31.52 -7.84
CA GLY A 408 7.29 -32.47 -7.34
C GLY A 408 6.94 -33.59 -8.32
N GLY A 409 7.82 -33.94 -9.27
CA GLY A 409 7.58 -35.05 -10.20
C GLY A 409 7.23 -36.36 -9.48
N GLY A 410 6.15 -37.02 -9.91
CA GLY A 410 5.56 -38.18 -9.25
C GLY A 410 4.06 -38.32 -9.48
N THR A 411 3.49 -39.42 -8.98
CA THR A 411 2.04 -39.66 -9.07
C THR A 411 1.32 -39.02 -7.89
N VAL A 412 0.24 -38.29 -8.15
CA VAL A 412 -0.61 -37.62 -7.16
C VAL A 412 -2.01 -38.23 -7.17
N MET A 413 -2.47 -38.69 -6.01
CA MET A 413 -3.83 -39.16 -5.76
C MET A 413 -4.52 -38.26 -4.74
N VAL A 414 -5.79 -37.94 -4.93
CA VAL A 414 -6.63 -37.34 -3.88
C VAL A 414 -7.01 -38.45 -2.91
N TRP A 415 -6.26 -38.56 -1.82
CA TRP A 415 -6.40 -39.61 -0.83
C TRP A 415 -7.57 -39.38 0.11
N ASP A 416 -7.87 -38.14 0.51
CA ASP A 416 -9.10 -37.80 1.21
C ASP A 416 -9.55 -36.39 0.82
N ILE A 417 -10.85 -36.13 0.92
CA ILE A 417 -11.44 -34.84 0.62
C ILE A 417 -12.74 -34.67 1.40
N GLY A 418 -12.97 -33.47 1.90
CA GLY A 418 -14.17 -33.16 2.67
C GLY A 418 -14.21 -31.70 3.11
N THR A 419 -14.97 -31.44 4.17
CA THR A 419 -15.01 -30.14 4.84
C THR A 419 -14.34 -30.23 6.20
N TYR A 420 -13.90 -29.08 6.70
CA TYR A 420 -13.45 -28.94 8.07
C TYR A 420 -14.13 -27.75 8.74
N GLU A 421 -14.35 -27.90 10.04
CA GLU A 421 -14.81 -26.82 10.91
C GLU A 421 -13.67 -26.47 11.86
N ALA A 422 -13.24 -25.20 11.82
CA ALA A 422 -12.30 -24.70 12.81
C ALA A 422 -13.03 -24.48 14.15
N LYS A 423 -12.37 -24.82 15.25
CA LYS A 423 -12.94 -24.63 16.59
C LYS A 423 -12.75 -23.20 17.09
N GLU A 424 -11.82 -22.43 16.51
CA GLU A 424 -11.59 -21.03 16.81
C GLU A 424 -12.54 -20.10 16.02
N ALA A 425 -13.02 -19.01 16.64
CA ALA A 425 -13.90 -18.03 15.99
C ALA A 425 -13.26 -17.33 14.78
N ASN A 426 -11.92 -17.21 14.77
CA ASN A 426 -11.15 -16.71 13.64
C ASN A 426 -10.04 -17.72 13.27
N PRO A 427 -10.30 -18.65 12.33
CA PRO A 427 -9.33 -19.67 11.93
C PRO A 427 -8.06 -19.12 11.30
N VAL A 428 -8.17 -17.99 10.58
CA VAL A 428 -7.03 -17.35 9.92
C VAL A 428 -6.07 -16.79 10.97
N ALA A 429 -6.60 -16.09 11.98
CA ALA A 429 -5.79 -15.61 13.09
C ALA A 429 -5.13 -16.75 13.86
N ALA A 430 -5.86 -17.85 14.12
CA ALA A 430 -5.35 -19.02 14.81
C ALA A 430 -4.17 -19.68 14.04
N TYR A 431 -4.32 -19.83 12.72
CA TYR A 431 -3.24 -20.28 11.83
C TYR A 431 -2.00 -19.37 11.94
N HIS A 432 -2.16 -18.04 11.86
CA HIS A 432 -1.01 -17.13 11.97
C HIS A 432 -0.34 -17.14 13.34
N GLN A 433 -1.11 -17.37 14.41
CA GLN A 433 -0.60 -17.60 15.77
C GLN A 433 0.11 -18.96 15.94
N GLY A 434 0.08 -19.81 14.91
CA GLY A 434 0.80 -21.08 14.88
C GLY A 434 0.04 -22.25 15.49
N LYS A 435 -1.28 -22.15 15.69
CA LYS A 435 -2.08 -23.26 16.21
C LYS A 435 -3.52 -23.20 15.71
N ILE A 436 -3.98 -24.25 15.06
CA ILE A 436 -5.37 -24.38 14.64
C ILE A 436 -5.94 -25.74 15.02
N LYS A 437 -7.13 -25.73 15.63
CA LYS A 437 -7.92 -26.93 15.92
C LYS A 437 -9.04 -27.06 14.91
N MET A 438 -9.22 -28.26 14.40
CA MET A 438 -10.19 -28.52 13.34
C MET A 438 -10.88 -29.86 13.55
N GLU A 439 -12.16 -29.89 13.24
CA GLU A 439 -12.94 -31.10 13.06
C GLU A 439 -13.04 -31.40 11.56
N LEU A 440 -12.47 -32.53 11.14
CA LEU A 440 -12.50 -33.00 9.75
C LEU A 440 -13.76 -33.84 9.52
N LYS A 441 -14.42 -33.59 8.39
CA LYS A 441 -15.56 -34.35 7.87
C LYS A 441 -15.20 -34.89 6.48
N GLY A 442 -14.24 -35.81 6.44
CA GLY A 442 -13.74 -36.46 5.24
C GLY A 442 -14.46 -37.75 4.86
N LYS A 443 -14.02 -38.32 3.73
CA LYS A 443 -14.40 -39.68 3.34
C LYS A 443 -13.65 -40.72 4.16
N LYS A 444 -12.37 -40.48 4.46
CA LYS A 444 -11.52 -41.39 5.26
C LYS A 444 -11.35 -40.91 6.69
N LEU A 445 -11.04 -39.62 6.89
CA LEU A 445 -10.81 -39.04 8.21
C LEU A 445 -12.04 -38.31 8.73
N LYS A 446 -12.47 -38.65 9.95
CA LYS A 446 -13.57 -37.99 10.66
C LYS A 446 -13.20 -37.72 12.12
N GLY A 447 -13.51 -36.54 12.64
CA GLY A 447 -13.24 -36.14 14.04
C GLY A 447 -12.18 -35.04 14.15
N GLU A 448 -11.53 -34.91 15.32
CA GLU A 448 -10.71 -33.74 15.61
C GLU A 448 -9.19 -33.96 15.49
N TRP A 449 -8.53 -32.98 14.85
CA TRP A 449 -7.09 -32.83 14.74
C TRP A 449 -6.64 -31.40 15.10
N THR A 450 -5.36 -31.24 15.41
CA THR A 450 -4.73 -29.94 15.62
C THR A 450 -3.45 -29.85 14.81
N LEU A 451 -3.23 -28.71 14.15
CA LEU A 451 -1.93 -28.31 13.59
C LEU A 451 -1.26 -27.32 14.53
N VAL A 452 0.00 -27.58 14.91
CA VAL A 452 0.80 -26.69 15.77
C VAL A 452 2.16 -26.41 15.13
N ARG A 453 2.53 -25.14 15.00
CA ARG A 453 3.83 -24.70 14.49
C ARG A 453 4.89 -24.82 15.59
N ASP A 454 6.05 -25.36 15.23
CA ASP A 454 7.23 -25.30 16.09
C ASP A 454 7.80 -23.88 16.07
N LYS A 455 7.66 -23.16 17.18
CA LYS A 455 8.13 -21.77 17.35
C LYS A 455 9.61 -21.59 17.02
N ARG A 456 10.43 -22.63 17.17
CA ARG A 456 11.88 -22.57 16.87
C ARG A 456 12.16 -22.39 15.37
N THR A 457 11.21 -22.75 14.51
CA THR A 457 11.33 -22.70 13.05
C THR A 457 10.44 -21.63 12.41
N GLU A 458 9.90 -20.71 13.22
CA GLU A 458 8.96 -19.68 12.73
C GLU A 458 9.60 -18.74 11.69
N LYS A 459 10.91 -18.48 11.82
CA LYS A 459 11.68 -17.65 10.89
C LYS A 459 12.25 -18.44 9.70
N ASP A 460 12.09 -19.77 9.69
CA ASP A 460 12.64 -20.60 8.61
C ASP A 460 11.73 -20.56 7.39
N ALA A 461 12.33 -20.61 6.20
CA ALA A 461 11.60 -20.69 4.94
C ALA A 461 10.68 -21.93 4.86
N LYS A 462 11.03 -23.01 5.56
CA LYS A 462 10.22 -24.23 5.68
C LYS A 462 9.83 -24.48 7.13
N GLN A 463 8.80 -23.77 7.58
CA GLN A 463 8.27 -23.91 8.94
C GLN A 463 7.87 -25.36 9.24
N ARG A 464 8.27 -25.85 10.41
CA ARG A 464 7.90 -27.19 10.90
C ARG A 464 6.61 -27.12 11.68
N TRP A 465 5.67 -28.00 11.35
CA TRP A 465 4.42 -28.17 12.06
C TRP A 465 4.25 -29.60 12.55
N LEU A 466 3.36 -29.79 13.52
CA LEU A 466 2.90 -31.09 13.99
C LEU A 466 1.41 -31.21 13.74
N LEU A 467 1.02 -32.24 12.99
CA LEU A 467 -0.37 -32.69 12.88
C LEU A 467 -0.63 -33.71 13.98
N ILE A 468 -1.59 -33.43 14.84
CA ILE A 468 -1.87 -34.20 16.06
C ILE A 468 -3.32 -34.65 16.04
N LYS A 469 -3.57 -35.95 16.28
CA LYS A 469 -4.94 -36.45 16.52
C LYS A 469 -5.38 -36.05 17.93
N THR A 470 -6.35 -35.16 18.06
CA THR A 470 -6.77 -34.63 19.38
C THR A 470 -8.10 -35.19 19.88
N GLY A 471 -9.02 -35.54 18.96
CA GLY A 471 -10.25 -36.24 19.29
C GLY A 471 -10.03 -37.73 19.55
N SER A 472 -11.11 -38.47 19.80
CA SER A 472 -11.10 -39.93 20.01
C SER A 472 -10.44 -40.72 18.89
N ASP A 473 -9.98 -41.93 19.20
CA ASP A 473 -9.40 -42.85 18.24
C ASP A 473 -10.34 -43.11 17.07
N THR A 474 -9.75 -43.20 15.87
CA THR A 474 -10.44 -43.53 14.63
C THR A 474 -9.93 -44.85 14.12
N ARG A 475 -10.76 -45.59 13.38
CA ARG A 475 -10.35 -46.87 12.80
C ARG A 475 -9.10 -46.66 11.94
N PRO A 476 -8.05 -47.49 12.08
CA PRO A 476 -6.90 -47.45 11.20
C PRO A 476 -7.34 -47.58 9.74
N ILE A 477 -6.66 -46.84 8.86
CA ILE A 477 -6.92 -46.93 7.42
C ILE A 477 -6.42 -48.29 6.91
N SER A 478 -7.29 -49.06 6.27
CA SER A 478 -6.91 -50.33 5.66
C SER A 478 -6.00 -50.11 4.46
N ALA A 479 -5.14 -51.09 4.12
CA ALA A 479 -4.27 -51.00 2.95
C ALA A 479 -5.04 -50.68 1.65
N LYS A 480 -6.22 -51.31 1.48
CA LYS A 480 -7.12 -51.02 0.35
C LYS A 480 -7.57 -49.56 0.34
N ALA A 481 -8.03 -49.03 1.47
CA ALA A 481 -8.44 -47.63 1.57
C ALA A 481 -7.25 -46.68 1.38
N ASP A 482 -6.06 -47.04 1.86
CA ASP A 482 -4.86 -46.22 1.69
C ASP A 482 -4.38 -46.14 0.23
N ASP A 483 -4.70 -47.15 -0.59
CA ASP A 483 -4.42 -47.21 -2.02
C ASP A 483 -5.68 -47.02 -2.89
N SER A 484 -6.66 -46.22 -2.43
CA SER A 484 -7.84 -45.87 -3.21
C SER A 484 -8.10 -44.36 -3.20
N SER A 485 -8.28 -43.78 -4.37
CA SER A 485 -8.67 -42.38 -4.52
C SER A 485 -10.03 -42.10 -3.87
N ALA A 486 -10.11 -41.00 -3.12
CA ALA A 486 -11.36 -40.52 -2.56
C ALA A 486 -12.30 -39.94 -3.62
N ILE A 487 -11.82 -39.58 -4.81
CA ILE A 487 -12.68 -39.03 -5.88
C ILE A 487 -13.02 -40.06 -6.96
N THR A 488 -12.07 -40.89 -7.38
CA THR A 488 -12.23 -41.81 -8.51
C THR A 488 -12.22 -43.29 -8.11
N GLY A 489 -11.81 -43.61 -6.87
CA GLY A 489 -11.66 -45.00 -6.43
C GLY A 489 -10.45 -45.74 -7.02
N ARG A 490 -9.69 -45.12 -7.93
CA ARG A 490 -8.49 -45.70 -8.56
C ARG A 490 -7.35 -45.89 -7.56
N SER A 491 -6.47 -46.87 -7.82
CA SER A 491 -5.23 -47.06 -7.06
C SER A 491 -4.11 -46.13 -7.51
N MET A 492 -3.05 -46.01 -6.71
CA MET A 492 -1.88 -45.19 -7.06
C MET A 492 -1.26 -45.67 -8.38
N GLU A 493 -1.18 -46.99 -8.54
CA GLU A 493 -0.67 -47.60 -9.76
C GLU A 493 -1.60 -47.37 -10.96
N GLY A 494 -2.93 -47.44 -10.76
CA GLY A 494 -3.90 -47.13 -11.81
C GLY A 494 -3.76 -45.70 -12.33
N ILE A 495 -3.62 -44.72 -11.42
CA ILE A 495 -3.40 -43.31 -11.80
C ILE A 495 -2.07 -43.13 -12.54
N ALA A 496 -1.02 -43.87 -12.15
CA ALA A 496 0.28 -43.81 -12.81
C ALA A 496 0.25 -44.34 -14.25
N ARG A 497 -0.54 -45.39 -14.53
CA ARG A 497 -0.61 -46.06 -15.83
C ARG A 497 -1.46 -45.32 -16.88
N GLU A 498 -2.51 -44.60 -16.48
CA GLU A 498 -3.44 -43.96 -17.42
C GLU A 498 -2.84 -42.75 -18.17
N GLN A 499 -1.90 -41.99 -17.60
CA GLN A 499 -1.25 -40.89 -18.33
C GLN A 499 -0.17 -41.35 -19.32
N SER A 500 0.35 -42.59 -19.20
CA SER A 500 1.13 -43.22 -20.28
C SER A 500 0.28 -43.63 -21.49
N ALA A 501 -1.05 -43.53 -21.37
CA ALA A 501 -2.01 -43.88 -22.42
C ALA A 501 -3.06 -42.78 -22.59
N THR A 502 -2.66 -41.53 -22.87
CA THR A 502 -3.43 -40.55 -23.66
C THR A 502 -2.63 -39.25 -23.84
N TRP A 503 -1.91 -39.15 -24.95
CA TRP A 503 -1.65 -37.87 -25.61
C TRP A 503 -1.90 -38.06 -27.11
N GLN A 504 -3.16 -37.93 -27.52
CA GLN A 504 -3.49 -37.64 -28.91
C GLN A 504 -4.11 -36.25 -28.94
N SER A 505 -3.31 -35.31 -29.45
CA SER A 505 -3.77 -34.00 -29.84
C SER A 505 -4.80 -34.13 -30.96
N HIS A 506 -6.04 -33.74 -30.69
CA HIS A 506 -6.96 -33.34 -31.75
C HIS A 506 -7.52 -31.96 -31.43
N ARG A 507 -7.05 -31.01 -32.26
CA ARG A 507 -7.54 -29.67 -32.60
C ARG A 507 -8.58 -29.01 -31.72
#